data_AF-A0A4R1Q909-F1
#
_entry.id   AF-A0A4R1Q909-F1
#
_cell.length_a   1.000
_cell.length_b   1.000
_cell.length_c   1.000
_cell.angle_alpha   90.00
_cell.angle_beta   90.00
_cell.angle_gamma   90.00
#
_symmetry.space_group_name_H-M   'P 1'
#
loop_
_entity.id
_entity.type
_entity.pdbx_description
1 polymer ?
#
loop_
_entity_poly.entity_id
_entity_poly.type
_entity_poly.pdbx_seq_one_letter_code
_entity_poly.pdbx_strand_id
1 'polypeptide(L)'
;MTITSVALSKMAEYNITLFTCDQKRLPNGVLNSFQKHSRQLSVLHMQYAFSKPFKKRIWQQIVVQKLINQGKCLEFLTKDGAEEIYRISKTVDSGDTNNREAYGAKKYFQYLFGSQFTRRSDNTLNIALNYGYAIMRGIVARSLVNYGFFPCLGIYHDNELNSFNLADDFMEVLRPLVDLYVAKNISHDDEFSSTIRADLYNLTNVDILINGEKLTVSNAIEEMIKSFVTASRNQNPSFLKLPELLPIKLHVYE
;
A
#
# COMPACT_ATOMS: atom_id res chain seq x y z
N MET A 1 -25.07 6.72 12.21
CA MET A 1 -24.17 6.30 13.31
C MET A 1 -23.82 7.55 14.10
N THR A 2 -23.89 7.48 15.43
CA THR A 2 -23.48 8.58 16.30
C THR A 2 -22.28 8.12 17.11
N ILE A 3 -21.17 8.87 17.04
CA ILE A 3 -19.94 8.61 17.80
C ILE A 3 -19.71 9.81 18.71
N THR A 4 -19.36 9.59 19.97
CA THR A 4 -19.09 10.67 20.93
C THR A 4 -17.68 11.23 20.75
N SER A 5 -17.47 12.51 21.08
CA SER A 5 -16.13 13.14 21.07
C SER A 5 -15.14 12.40 21.98
N VAL A 6 -15.60 11.85 23.10
CA VAL A 6 -14.79 11.04 24.03
C VAL A 6 -14.29 9.76 23.34
N ALA A 7 -15.13 9.07 22.58
CA ALA A 7 -14.71 7.90 21.83
C ALA A 7 -13.66 8.25 20.76
N LEU A 8 -13.87 9.34 19.99
CA LEU A 8 -12.88 9.81 19.01
C LEU A 8 -11.55 10.19 19.67
N SER A 9 -11.60 10.84 20.83
CA SER A 9 -10.41 11.21 21.60
C SER A 9 -9.65 9.96 22.07
N LYS A 10 -10.35 8.94 22.58
CA LYS A 10 -9.73 7.66 22.98
C LYS A 10 -9.17 6.88 21.78
N MET A 11 -9.85 6.90 20.63
CA MET A 11 -9.31 6.33 19.40
C MET A 11 -7.98 7.00 19.01
N ALA A 12 -7.93 8.33 19.02
CA ALA A 12 -6.67 9.05 18.81
C ALA A 12 -5.64 8.74 19.91
N GLU A 13 -6.06 8.57 21.17
CA GLU A 13 -5.17 8.23 22.27
C GLU A 13 -4.51 6.85 22.09
N TYR A 14 -5.26 5.85 21.65
CA TYR A 14 -4.76 4.50 21.43
C TYR A 14 -4.23 4.26 20.01
N ASN A 15 -4.11 5.31 19.21
CA ASN A 15 -3.71 5.24 17.81
C ASN A 15 -4.53 4.26 16.96
N ILE A 16 -5.84 4.35 17.12
CA ILE A 16 -6.83 3.64 16.33
C ILE A 16 -7.20 4.52 15.14
N THR A 17 -6.93 4.03 13.93
CA THR A 17 -7.43 4.66 12.70
C THR A 17 -8.90 4.38 12.52
N LEU A 18 -9.70 5.43 12.34
CA LEU A 18 -11.13 5.34 12.05
C LEU A 18 -11.37 5.75 10.59
N PHE A 19 -12.02 4.88 9.83
CA PHE A 19 -12.53 5.23 8.50
C PHE A 19 -13.99 5.64 8.59
N THR A 20 -14.36 6.70 7.88
CA THR A 20 -15.76 7.01 7.58
C THR A 20 -16.06 6.57 6.15
N CYS A 21 -17.32 6.22 5.91
CA CYS A 21 -17.78 5.83 4.58
C CYS A 21 -18.89 6.76 4.09
N ASP A 22 -18.97 6.95 2.78
CA ASP A 22 -20.04 7.68 2.11
C ASP A 22 -21.35 6.87 2.02
N GLN A 23 -22.34 7.43 1.31
CA GLN A 23 -23.62 6.76 1.06
C GLN A 23 -23.48 5.47 0.25
N LYS A 24 -22.41 5.33 -0.55
CA LYS A 24 -22.07 4.11 -1.30
C LYS A 24 -21.26 3.12 -0.46
N ARG A 25 -21.06 3.39 0.83
CA ARG A 25 -20.27 2.60 1.77
C ARG A 25 -18.79 2.50 1.37
N LEU A 26 -18.30 3.47 0.60
CA LEU A 26 -16.89 3.59 0.24
C LEU A 26 -16.17 4.50 1.24
N PRO A 27 -14.93 4.18 1.66
CA PRO A 27 -14.15 5.03 2.53
C PRO A 27 -14.04 6.44 1.94
N ASN A 28 -14.49 7.44 2.69
CA ASN A 28 -14.51 8.84 2.26
C ASN A 28 -13.80 9.78 3.24
N GLY A 29 -13.38 9.26 4.39
CA GLY A 29 -12.63 10.00 5.39
C GLY A 29 -11.82 9.05 6.26
N VAL A 30 -10.74 9.57 6.80
CA VAL A 30 -9.87 8.84 7.73
C VAL A 30 -9.48 9.78 8.88
N LEU A 31 -9.79 9.36 10.10
CA LEU A 31 -9.29 9.99 11.31
C LEU A 31 -8.07 9.21 11.77
N ASN A 32 -6.93 9.89 11.78
CA ASN A 32 -5.69 9.39 12.36
C ASN A 32 -5.33 10.25 13.57
N SER A 33 -4.60 9.66 14.50
CA SER A 33 -4.06 10.41 15.63
C SER A 33 -3.17 11.54 15.15
N PHE A 34 -3.26 12.68 15.82
CA PHE A 34 -2.39 13.79 15.52
C PHE A 34 -1.03 13.60 16.24
N GLN A 35 -0.02 13.19 15.47
CA GLN A 35 1.42 13.33 15.75
C GLN A 35 1.85 13.02 17.20
N LYS A 36 1.68 11.77 17.63
CA LYS A 36 1.98 11.30 18.99
C LYS A 36 3.46 10.96 19.25
N HIS A 37 4.30 11.02 18.22
CA HIS A 37 5.68 10.58 18.33
C HIS A 37 6.52 11.58 19.15
N SER A 38 7.18 11.09 20.20
CA SER A 38 7.92 11.93 21.17
C SER A 38 9.05 12.76 20.56
N ARG A 39 9.51 12.41 19.36
CA ARG A 39 10.57 13.11 18.61
C ARG A 39 10.08 13.64 17.26
N GLN A 40 8.82 14.07 17.18
CA GLN A 40 8.18 14.52 15.94
C GLN A 40 9.03 15.53 15.13
N LEU A 41 9.51 16.59 15.78
CA LEU A 41 10.28 17.65 15.12
C LEU A 41 11.58 17.11 14.47
N SER A 42 12.24 16.17 15.14
CA SER A 42 13.46 15.54 14.60
C SER A 42 13.15 14.70 13.37
N VAL A 43 12.06 13.94 13.37
CA VAL A 43 11.64 13.14 12.20
C VAL A 43 11.23 14.06 11.05
N LEU A 44 10.53 15.16 11.34
CA LEU A 44 10.18 16.17 10.33
C LEU A 44 11.40 16.80 9.67
N HIS A 45 12.38 17.26 10.46
CA HIS A 45 13.62 17.80 9.92
C HIS A 45 14.38 16.77 9.09
N MET A 46 14.45 15.52 9.55
CA MET A 46 15.04 14.42 8.79
C MET A 46 14.31 14.21 7.44
N GLN A 47 12.98 14.20 7.44
CA GLN A 47 12.17 14.01 6.23
C GLN A 47 12.37 15.14 5.22
N TYR A 48 12.44 16.39 5.67
CA TYR A 48 12.79 17.53 4.81
C TYR A 48 14.22 17.48 4.29
N ALA A 49 15.15 16.94 5.09
CA ALA A 49 16.57 16.83 4.74
C ALA A 49 16.89 15.66 3.81
N PHE A 50 15.90 14.84 3.42
CA PHE A 50 16.11 13.73 2.49
C PHE A 50 16.76 14.18 1.18
N SER A 51 17.95 13.63 0.92
CA SER A 51 18.66 13.92 -0.31
C SER A 51 17.88 13.39 -1.53
N LYS A 52 17.98 14.08 -2.67
CA LYS A 52 17.36 13.62 -3.93
C LYS A 52 17.81 12.19 -4.31
N PRO A 53 19.10 11.80 -4.20
CA PRO A 53 19.53 10.43 -4.48
C PRO A 53 18.87 9.40 -3.56
N PHE A 54 18.76 9.68 -2.26
CA PHE A 54 18.09 8.80 -1.30
C PHE A 54 16.63 8.57 -1.73
N LYS A 55 15.86 9.64 -1.97
CA LYS A 55 14.46 9.52 -2.40
C LYS A 55 14.30 8.69 -3.67
N LYS A 56 15.10 8.99 -4.70
CA LYS A 56 15.06 8.27 -5.99
C LYS A 56 15.35 6.77 -5.83
N ARG A 57 16.27 6.40 -4.93
CA ARG A 57 16.61 4.99 -4.67
C ARG A 57 15.54 4.28 -3.86
N ILE A 58 14.92 4.94 -2.87
CA ILE A 58 13.77 4.39 -2.14
C ILE A 58 12.62 4.13 -3.12
N TRP A 59 12.30 5.12 -3.97
CA TRP A 59 11.25 4.97 -4.98
C TRP A 59 11.53 3.84 -5.96
N GLN A 60 12.78 3.75 -6.46
CA GLN A 60 13.19 2.65 -7.33
C GLN A 60 12.92 1.28 -6.68
N GLN A 61 13.28 1.08 -5.41
CA GLN A 61 13.04 -0.18 -4.71
C GLN A 61 11.54 -0.49 -4.58
N ILE A 62 10.72 0.52 -4.26
CA ILE A 62 9.25 0.40 -4.18
C ILE A 62 8.67 -0.05 -5.53
N VAL A 63 9.05 0.61 -6.63
CA VAL A 63 8.55 0.25 -7.98
C VAL A 63 9.01 -1.14 -8.40
N VAL A 64 10.28 -1.48 -8.14
CA VAL A 64 10.81 -2.83 -8.42
C VAL A 64 10.00 -3.88 -7.66
N GLN A 65 9.77 -3.68 -6.37
CA GLN A 65 9.03 -4.63 -5.54
C GLN A 65 7.55 -4.72 -5.93
N LYS A 66 6.91 -3.59 -6.27
CA LYS A 66 5.56 -3.56 -6.84
C LYS A 66 5.47 -4.46 -8.07
N LEU A 67 6.38 -4.29 -9.04
CA LEU A 67 6.40 -5.08 -10.27
C LEU A 67 6.69 -6.57 -9.98
N ILE A 68 7.59 -6.88 -9.06
CA ILE A 68 7.81 -8.27 -8.61
C ILE A 68 6.53 -8.87 -8.03
N ASN A 69 5.84 -8.15 -7.15
CA ASN A 69 4.59 -8.61 -6.55
C ASN A 69 3.46 -8.73 -7.60
N GLN A 70 3.45 -7.87 -8.63
CA GLN A 70 2.55 -7.99 -9.78
C GLN A 70 2.83 -9.25 -10.61
N GLY A 71 4.10 -9.57 -10.86
CA GLY A 71 4.49 -10.83 -11.50
C GLY A 71 4.04 -12.05 -10.69
N LYS A 72 4.30 -12.07 -9.38
CA LYS A 72 3.84 -13.14 -8.47
C LYS A 72 2.33 -13.30 -8.47
N CYS A 73 1.60 -12.17 -8.52
CA CYS A 73 0.14 -12.18 -8.61
C CYS A 73 -0.34 -12.91 -9.88
N LEU A 74 0.28 -12.64 -11.03
CA LEU A 74 -0.03 -13.36 -12.28
C LEU A 74 0.31 -14.85 -12.17
N GLU A 75 1.45 -15.22 -11.58
CA GLU A 75 1.83 -16.62 -11.37
C GLU A 75 0.82 -17.37 -10.49
N PHE A 76 0.42 -16.79 -9.36
CA PHE A 76 -0.55 -17.40 -8.45
C PHE A 76 -1.94 -17.55 -9.06
N LEU A 77 -2.27 -16.73 -10.07
CA LEU A 77 -3.50 -16.84 -10.85
C LEU A 77 -3.33 -17.70 -12.12
N THR A 78 -2.13 -18.24 -12.37
CA THR A 78 -1.80 -18.99 -13.60
C THR A 78 -2.13 -18.18 -14.87
N LYS A 79 -1.81 -16.88 -14.85
CA LYS A 79 -1.99 -15.95 -15.97
C LYS A 79 -0.66 -15.75 -16.71
N ASP A 80 -0.75 -15.48 -18.00
CA ASP A 80 0.42 -15.08 -18.80
C ASP A 80 0.99 -13.73 -18.33
N GLY A 81 2.22 -13.42 -18.78
CA GLY A 81 2.82 -12.10 -18.64
C GLY A 81 3.72 -11.91 -17.42
N ALA A 82 3.75 -12.83 -16.45
CA ALA A 82 4.62 -12.74 -15.27
C ALA A 82 6.10 -12.49 -15.64
N GLU A 83 6.64 -13.27 -16.57
CA GLU A 83 8.01 -13.12 -17.06
C GLU A 83 8.28 -11.77 -17.74
N GLU A 84 7.29 -11.20 -18.43
CA GLU A 84 7.43 -9.84 -19.00
C GLU A 84 7.51 -8.80 -17.88
N ILE A 85 6.65 -8.89 -16.87
CA ILE A 85 6.66 -7.98 -15.72
C ILE A 85 7.99 -8.09 -14.94
N TYR A 86 8.53 -9.30 -14.74
CA TYR A 86 9.84 -9.50 -14.13
C TYR A 86 10.99 -8.93 -14.94
N ARG A 87 10.93 -8.97 -16.28
CA ARG A 87 11.92 -8.28 -17.11
C ARG A 87 11.80 -6.76 -16.96
N ILE A 88 10.59 -6.22 -16.90
CA ILE A 88 10.36 -4.78 -16.71
C ILE A 88 10.93 -4.32 -15.36
N SER A 89 10.73 -5.08 -14.27
CA SER A 89 11.23 -4.72 -12.94
C SER A 89 12.76 -4.56 -12.90
N LYS A 90 13.50 -5.36 -13.69
CA LYS A 90 14.96 -5.26 -13.81
C LYS A 90 15.44 -4.00 -14.55
N THR A 91 14.55 -3.26 -15.21
CA THR A 91 14.86 -2.07 -16.01
C THR A 91 14.42 -0.76 -15.37
N VAL A 92 13.96 -0.79 -14.11
CA VAL A 92 13.54 0.41 -13.37
C VAL A 92 14.79 1.20 -12.98
N ASP A 93 14.90 2.42 -13.49
CA ASP A 93 16.00 3.33 -13.17
C ASP A 93 15.81 4.03 -11.81
N SER A 94 16.87 4.67 -11.31
CA SER A 94 16.81 5.47 -10.09
C SER A 94 15.79 6.60 -10.22
N GLY A 95 14.73 6.58 -9.41
CA GLY A 95 13.61 7.52 -9.49
C GLY A 95 12.64 7.25 -10.63
N ASP A 96 12.70 6.07 -11.26
CA ASP A 96 11.86 5.63 -12.37
C ASP A 96 11.72 6.65 -13.53
N THR A 97 12.84 7.19 -13.99
CA THR A 97 12.86 8.26 -15.01
C THR A 97 12.27 7.85 -16.36
N ASN A 98 12.25 6.54 -16.66
CA ASN A 98 11.67 5.98 -17.87
C ASN A 98 10.24 5.45 -17.68
N ASN A 99 9.60 5.77 -16.54
CA ASN A 99 8.22 5.46 -16.22
C ASN A 99 7.87 3.97 -16.39
N ARG A 100 8.76 3.09 -15.90
CA ARG A 100 8.58 1.64 -15.91
C ARG A 100 7.45 1.22 -15.01
N GLU A 101 7.15 1.98 -13.97
CA GLU A 101 5.99 1.76 -13.11
C GLU A 101 4.69 1.81 -13.93
N ALA A 102 4.42 2.90 -14.64
CA ALA A 102 3.18 3.05 -15.40
C ALA A 102 3.13 2.06 -16.59
N TYR A 103 4.26 1.85 -17.27
CA TYR A 103 4.35 0.88 -18.36
C TYR A 103 4.05 -0.55 -17.88
N GLY A 104 4.70 -0.98 -16.78
CA GLY A 104 4.49 -2.29 -16.18
C GLY A 104 3.07 -2.46 -15.64
N ALA A 105 2.52 -1.45 -14.96
CA ALA A 105 1.14 -1.49 -14.46
C ALA A 105 0.11 -1.61 -15.59
N LYS A 106 0.30 -0.92 -16.72
CA LYS A 106 -0.57 -1.03 -17.89
C LYS A 106 -0.57 -2.47 -18.43
N LYS A 107 0.60 -3.06 -18.62
CA LYS A 107 0.75 -4.45 -19.07
C LYS A 107 0.14 -5.42 -18.06
N TYR A 108 0.44 -5.24 -16.78
CA TYR A 108 -0.07 -6.07 -15.70
C TYR A 108 -1.61 -6.13 -15.68
N PHE A 109 -2.30 -4.99 -15.72
CA PHE A 109 -3.77 -4.98 -15.70
C PHE A 109 -4.38 -5.60 -16.96
N GLN A 110 -3.71 -5.48 -18.13
CA GLN A 110 -4.13 -6.17 -19.35
C GLN A 110 -4.05 -7.70 -19.22
N TYR A 111 -2.99 -8.22 -18.59
CA TYR A 111 -2.88 -9.65 -18.30
C TYR A 111 -3.87 -10.12 -17.24
N LEU A 112 -4.10 -9.29 -16.22
CA LEU A 112 -4.93 -9.64 -15.08
C LEU A 112 -6.43 -9.70 -15.43
N PHE A 113 -6.95 -8.64 -16.05
CA PHE A 113 -8.39 -8.46 -16.31
C PHE A 113 -8.77 -8.41 -17.80
N GLY A 114 -7.79 -8.57 -18.69
CA GLY A 114 -7.99 -8.53 -20.14
C GLY A 114 -7.81 -7.14 -20.77
N SER A 115 -7.71 -7.10 -22.10
CA SER A 115 -7.37 -5.89 -22.86
C SER A 115 -8.44 -4.78 -22.83
N GLN A 116 -9.68 -5.15 -22.54
CA GLN A 116 -10.82 -4.22 -22.46
C GLN A 116 -11.00 -3.61 -21.06
N PHE A 117 -10.22 -4.07 -20.07
CA PHE A 117 -10.30 -3.54 -18.72
C PHE A 117 -9.75 -2.11 -18.66
N THR A 118 -10.48 -1.24 -17.98
CA THR A 118 -10.07 0.14 -17.69
C THR A 118 -10.32 0.46 -16.24
N ARG A 119 -9.37 1.15 -15.59
CA ARG A 119 -9.50 1.59 -14.19
C ARG A 119 -10.49 2.74 -13.99
N ARG A 120 -11.05 3.28 -15.08
CA ARG A 120 -11.99 4.42 -15.07
C ARG A 120 -13.46 4.00 -15.12
N SER A 121 -13.77 2.75 -15.41
CA SER A 121 -15.15 2.28 -15.45
C SER A 121 -15.71 2.12 -14.05
N ASP A 122 -16.98 2.49 -13.87
CA ASP A 122 -17.72 2.26 -12.64
C ASP A 122 -18.25 0.82 -12.63
N ASN A 123 -17.41 -0.12 -12.18
CA ASN A 123 -17.75 -1.54 -12.08
C ASN A 123 -17.29 -2.13 -10.75
N THR A 124 -17.85 -3.28 -10.37
CA THR A 124 -17.61 -3.91 -9.07
C THR A 124 -16.13 -4.21 -8.83
N LEU A 125 -15.37 -4.63 -9.85
CA LEU A 125 -13.93 -4.86 -9.71
C LEU A 125 -13.19 -3.57 -9.33
N ASN A 126 -13.46 -2.46 -10.02
CA ASN A 126 -12.80 -1.19 -9.73
C ASN A 126 -13.19 -0.64 -8.37
N ILE A 127 -14.45 -0.82 -7.97
CA ILE A 127 -14.94 -0.47 -6.63
C ILE A 127 -14.20 -1.29 -5.57
N ALA A 128 -14.09 -2.60 -5.74
CA ALA A 128 -13.40 -3.49 -4.81
C ALA A 128 -11.90 -3.16 -4.70
N LEU A 129 -11.22 -2.94 -5.84
CA LEU A 129 -9.83 -2.50 -5.88
C LEU A 129 -9.64 -1.18 -5.12
N ASN A 130 -10.48 -0.17 -5.39
CA ASN A 130 -10.40 1.13 -4.72
C ASN A 130 -10.64 1.00 -3.21
N TYR A 131 -11.58 0.17 -2.80
CA TYR A 131 -11.87 -0.09 -1.40
C TYR A 131 -10.69 -0.75 -0.68
N GLY A 132 -10.13 -1.82 -1.27
CA GLY A 132 -8.95 -2.50 -0.70
C GLY A 132 -7.73 -1.59 -0.65
N TYR A 133 -7.49 -0.80 -1.70
CA TYR A 133 -6.41 0.20 -1.72
C TYR A 133 -6.60 1.27 -0.63
N ALA A 134 -7.82 1.75 -0.39
CA ALA A 134 -8.09 2.71 0.67
C ALA A 134 -7.79 2.13 2.08
N ILE A 135 -8.08 0.85 2.31
CA ILE A 135 -7.71 0.15 3.55
C ILE A 135 -6.18 0.11 3.71
N MET A 136 -5.46 -0.36 2.68
CA MET A 136 -4.00 -0.45 2.72
C MET A 136 -3.36 0.93 2.95
N ARG A 137 -3.83 1.96 2.23
CA ARG A 137 -3.39 3.35 2.40
C ARG A 137 -3.51 3.81 3.85
N GLY A 138 -4.67 3.61 4.48
CA GLY A 138 -4.87 4.11 5.84
C GLY A 138 -4.04 3.36 6.88
N ILE A 139 -3.77 2.08 6.70
CA ILE A 139 -2.89 1.32 7.61
C ILE A 139 -1.43 1.75 7.44
N VAL A 140 -0.97 1.96 6.21
CA VAL A 140 0.36 2.53 5.94
C VAL A 140 0.46 3.93 6.53
N ALA A 141 -0.54 4.80 6.32
CA ALA A 141 -0.57 6.14 6.90
C ALA A 141 -0.54 6.12 8.44
N ARG A 142 -1.27 5.19 9.07
CA ARG A 142 -1.25 4.99 10.53
C ARG A 142 0.15 4.64 11.03
N SER A 143 0.82 3.69 10.38
CA SER A 143 2.18 3.27 10.76
C SER A 143 3.18 4.40 10.53
N LEU A 144 3.11 5.13 9.41
CA LEU A 144 3.92 6.32 9.15
C LEU A 144 3.80 7.36 10.27
N VAL A 145 2.56 7.70 10.68
CA VAL A 145 2.30 8.65 11.77
C VAL A 145 2.84 8.13 13.11
N ASN A 146 2.74 6.83 13.38
CA ASN A 146 3.33 6.22 14.58
C ASN A 146 4.84 6.42 14.67
N TYR A 147 5.54 6.34 13.54
CA TYR A 147 6.97 6.59 13.46
C TYR A 147 7.34 8.07 13.27
N GLY A 148 6.35 8.98 13.32
CA GLY A 148 6.52 10.42 13.28
C GLY A 148 6.67 11.02 11.87
N PHE A 149 6.41 10.25 10.81
CA PHE A 149 6.43 10.77 9.44
C PHE A 149 5.17 11.59 9.15
N PHE A 150 5.31 12.58 8.27
CA PHE A 150 4.18 13.32 7.70
C PHE A 150 3.77 12.67 6.37
N PRO A 151 2.54 12.11 6.26
CA PRO A 151 2.11 11.41 5.05
C PRO A 151 2.01 12.28 3.79
N CYS A 152 1.85 13.60 3.91
CA CYS A 152 1.81 14.49 2.75
C CYS A 152 3.18 14.69 2.08
N LEU A 153 4.27 14.43 2.80
CA LEU A 153 5.64 14.57 2.31
C LEU A 153 6.12 13.27 1.68
N GLY A 154 5.78 13.05 0.41
CA GLY A 154 6.17 11.88 -0.35
C GLY A 154 7.67 11.80 -0.67
N ILE A 155 8.09 10.59 -1.05
CA ILE A 155 9.38 10.30 -1.66
C ILE A 155 9.35 10.60 -3.16
N TYR A 156 8.27 10.20 -3.83
CA TYR A 156 8.06 10.44 -5.26
C TYR A 156 6.82 11.28 -5.51
N HIS A 157 5.65 10.87 -5.00
CA HIS A 157 4.43 11.66 -5.15
C HIS A 157 4.55 13.01 -4.42
N ASP A 158 4.18 14.09 -5.10
CA ASP A 158 4.30 15.47 -4.60
C ASP A 158 3.04 16.31 -4.85
N ASN A 159 1.90 15.66 -5.14
CA ASN A 159 0.64 16.36 -5.38
C ASN A 159 0.21 17.15 -4.13
N GLU A 160 0.13 18.47 -4.27
CA GLU A 160 -0.23 19.40 -3.19
C GLU A 160 -1.65 19.17 -2.64
N LEU A 161 -2.54 18.58 -3.45
CA LEU A 161 -3.91 18.24 -3.04
C LEU A 161 -4.01 16.89 -2.31
N ASN A 162 -2.92 16.12 -2.26
CA ASN A 162 -2.90 14.80 -1.65
C ASN A 162 -2.20 14.81 -0.28
N SER A 163 -2.97 14.65 0.79
CA SER A 163 -2.44 14.56 2.16
C SER A 163 -1.73 13.24 2.47
N PHE A 164 -1.68 12.29 1.52
CA PHE A 164 -1.20 10.92 1.73
C PHE A 164 -0.09 10.49 0.75
N ASN A 165 0.59 11.42 0.08
CA ASN A 165 1.64 11.10 -0.91
C ASN A 165 2.64 10.01 -0.47
N LEU A 166 3.18 10.08 0.75
CA LEU A 166 4.10 9.08 1.27
C LEU A 166 3.42 7.73 1.52
N ALA A 167 2.18 7.74 2.01
CA ALA A 167 1.43 6.51 2.19
C ALA A 167 1.11 5.86 0.84
N ASP A 168 0.83 6.68 -0.18
CA ASP A 168 0.65 6.23 -1.56
C ASP A 168 1.93 5.63 -2.13
N ASP A 169 3.10 6.23 -1.87
CA ASP A 169 4.38 5.63 -2.26
C ASP A 169 4.54 4.23 -1.65
N PHE A 170 4.34 4.09 -0.34
CA PHE A 170 4.61 2.82 0.37
C PHE A 170 3.52 1.76 0.17
N MET A 171 2.28 2.13 -0.14
CA MET A 171 1.23 1.13 -0.38
C MET A 171 1.38 0.45 -1.75
N GLU A 172 2.19 0.99 -2.67
CA GLU A 172 2.37 0.44 -4.02
C GLU A 172 2.78 -1.04 -4.01
N VAL A 173 3.63 -1.45 -3.08
CA VAL A 173 4.07 -2.85 -2.91
C VAL A 173 2.97 -3.79 -2.41
N LEU A 174 1.90 -3.24 -1.81
CA LEU A 174 0.78 -3.98 -1.25
C LEU A 174 -0.39 -4.12 -2.22
N ARG A 175 -0.47 -3.28 -3.26
CA ARG A 175 -1.58 -3.32 -4.23
C ARG A 175 -1.78 -4.71 -4.85
N PRO A 176 -0.71 -5.47 -5.22
CA PRO A 176 -0.89 -6.78 -5.83
C PRO A 176 -1.59 -7.81 -4.93
N LEU A 177 -1.59 -7.63 -3.61
CA LEU A 177 -2.37 -8.47 -2.69
C LEU A 177 -3.87 -8.24 -2.88
N VAL A 178 -4.29 -6.97 -2.95
CA VAL A 178 -5.68 -6.61 -3.23
C VAL A 178 -6.05 -7.09 -4.63
N ASP A 179 -5.17 -6.88 -5.61
CA ASP A 179 -5.37 -7.31 -6.99
C ASP A 179 -5.58 -8.82 -7.08
N LEU A 180 -4.76 -9.60 -6.38
CA LEU A 180 -4.84 -11.07 -6.31
C LEU A 180 -6.19 -11.51 -5.73
N TYR A 181 -6.63 -10.89 -4.64
CA TYR A 181 -7.92 -11.22 -4.03
C TYR A 181 -9.08 -10.89 -4.97
N VAL A 182 -9.09 -9.69 -5.55
CA VAL A 182 -10.18 -9.24 -6.44
C VAL A 182 -10.24 -10.12 -7.68
N ALA A 183 -9.12 -10.37 -8.36
CA ALA A 183 -9.10 -11.19 -9.57
C ALA A 183 -9.47 -12.66 -9.34
N LYS A 184 -9.24 -13.18 -8.13
CA LYS A 184 -9.58 -14.57 -7.78
C LYS A 184 -11.03 -14.76 -7.33
N ASN A 185 -11.59 -13.78 -6.62
CA ASN A 185 -12.82 -13.98 -5.85
C ASN A 185 -14.00 -13.10 -6.27
N ILE A 186 -13.79 -12.13 -7.17
CA ILE A 186 -14.84 -11.20 -7.57
C ILE A 186 -15.03 -11.26 -9.09
N SER A 187 -16.27 -11.47 -9.52
CA SER A 187 -16.70 -11.42 -10.91
C SER A 187 -17.18 -10.02 -11.31
N HIS A 188 -17.27 -9.77 -12.62
CA HIS A 188 -17.85 -8.54 -13.14
C HIS A 188 -19.33 -8.35 -12.79
N ASP A 189 -20.07 -9.46 -12.69
CA ASP A 189 -21.52 -9.46 -12.43
C ASP A 189 -21.86 -9.44 -10.93
N ASP A 190 -20.85 -9.51 -10.06
CA ASP A 190 -21.07 -9.45 -8.62
C ASP A 190 -21.53 -8.05 -8.20
N GLU A 191 -22.36 -7.99 -7.16
CA GLU A 191 -22.65 -6.74 -6.46
C GLU A 191 -21.65 -6.50 -5.32
N PHE A 192 -21.25 -5.25 -5.11
CA PHE A 192 -20.33 -4.88 -4.03
C PHE A 192 -20.96 -5.02 -2.63
N SER A 193 -20.92 -6.23 -2.10
CA SER A 193 -21.62 -6.64 -0.88
C SER A 193 -20.84 -6.36 0.41
N SER A 194 -21.50 -6.54 1.57
CA SER A 194 -20.84 -6.49 2.88
C SER A 194 -19.80 -7.58 3.08
N THR A 195 -20.00 -8.75 2.48
CA THR A 195 -19.07 -9.87 2.54
C THR A 195 -17.77 -9.51 1.82
N ILE A 196 -17.85 -8.98 0.60
CA ILE A 196 -16.67 -8.51 -0.14
C ILE A 196 -15.91 -7.46 0.67
N ARG A 197 -16.60 -6.51 1.31
CA ARG A 197 -15.96 -5.50 2.18
C ARG A 197 -15.25 -6.12 3.38
N ALA A 198 -15.86 -7.09 4.04
CA ALA A 198 -15.27 -7.78 5.19
C ALA A 198 -14.03 -8.58 4.77
N ASP A 199 -14.09 -9.25 3.63
CA ASP A 199 -12.96 -10.02 3.12
C ASP A 199 -11.79 -9.13 2.69
N LEU A 200 -12.06 -8.02 2.00
CA LEU A 200 -11.04 -7.02 1.66
C LEU A 200 -10.38 -6.42 2.90
N TYR A 201 -11.14 -6.23 3.99
CA TYR A 201 -10.58 -5.84 5.28
C TYR A 201 -9.73 -6.96 5.89
N ASN A 202 -10.17 -8.22 5.81
CA ASN A 202 -9.42 -9.36 6.35
C ASN A 202 -8.07 -9.61 5.65
N LEU A 203 -7.83 -9.02 4.47
CA LEU A 203 -6.49 -9.03 3.85
C LEU A 203 -5.41 -8.43 4.76
N THR A 204 -5.77 -7.60 5.75
CA THR A 204 -4.82 -7.05 6.72
C THR A 204 -4.25 -8.10 7.68
N ASN A 205 -4.90 -9.28 7.75
CA ASN A 205 -4.58 -10.42 8.61
C ASN A 205 -4.02 -11.62 7.82
N VAL A 206 -3.80 -11.46 6.51
CA VAL A 206 -3.20 -12.48 5.65
C VAL A 206 -1.67 -12.47 5.80
N ASP A 207 -1.06 -13.63 5.56
CA ASP A 207 0.39 -13.79 5.48
C ASP A 207 1.01 -13.02 4.31
N ILE A 208 2.08 -12.28 4.61
CA ILE A 208 2.99 -11.72 3.64
C ILE A 208 4.43 -11.94 4.10
N LEU A 209 5.36 -12.03 3.17
CA LEU A 209 6.77 -12.25 3.50
C LEU A 209 7.45 -10.89 3.63
N ILE A 210 8.23 -10.68 4.68
CA ILE A 210 9.13 -9.53 4.77
C ILE A 210 10.42 -9.98 5.47
N ASN A 211 11.57 -9.72 4.85
CA ASN A 211 12.87 -10.07 5.42
C ASN A 211 13.01 -11.57 5.79
N GLY A 212 12.42 -12.46 4.97
CA GLY A 212 12.44 -13.91 5.20
C GLY A 212 11.45 -14.42 6.24
N GLU A 213 10.72 -13.54 6.92
CA GLU A 213 9.73 -13.89 7.94
C GLU A 213 8.31 -13.73 7.40
N LYS A 214 7.42 -14.65 7.78
CA LYS A 214 5.99 -14.55 7.46
C LYS A 214 5.29 -13.80 8.59
N LEU A 215 4.68 -12.68 8.24
CA LEU A 215 3.92 -11.85 9.18
C LEU A 215 2.53 -11.58 8.60
N THR A 216 1.59 -11.18 9.46
CA THR A 216 0.37 -10.53 8.96
C THR A 216 0.73 -9.28 8.17
N VAL A 217 -0.09 -8.91 7.18
CA VAL A 217 0.09 -7.66 6.42
C VAL A 217 0.22 -6.45 7.34
N SER A 218 -0.60 -6.36 8.39
CA SER A 218 -0.51 -5.28 9.37
C SER A 218 0.87 -5.22 10.05
N ASN A 219 1.42 -6.35 10.48
CA ASN A 219 2.74 -6.41 11.11
C ASN A 219 3.88 -6.17 10.12
N ALA A 220 3.74 -6.66 8.89
CA ALA A 220 4.71 -6.40 7.83
C ALA A 220 4.78 -4.93 7.44
N ILE A 221 3.65 -4.20 7.48
CA ILE A 221 3.64 -2.75 7.30
C ILE A 221 4.44 -2.06 8.41
N GLU A 222 4.26 -2.47 9.68
CA GLU A 222 5.03 -1.90 10.79
C GLU A 222 6.55 -2.16 10.61
N GLU A 223 6.97 -3.38 10.23
CA GLU A 223 8.39 -3.69 9.96
C GLU A 223 8.91 -2.93 8.73
N MET A 224 8.10 -2.76 7.67
CA MET A 224 8.44 -1.96 6.50
C MET A 224 8.72 -0.50 6.89
N ILE A 225 7.82 0.15 7.64
CA ILE A 225 8.01 1.54 8.05
C ILE A 225 9.15 1.68 9.06
N LYS A 226 9.31 0.73 9.99
CA LYS A 226 10.45 0.69 10.91
C LYS A 226 11.80 0.57 10.18
N SER A 227 11.86 -0.26 9.14
CA SER A 227 13.05 -0.36 8.29
C SER A 227 13.32 0.95 7.53
N PHE A 228 12.25 1.63 7.10
CA PHE A 228 12.35 2.95 6.47
C PHE A 228 12.85 4.03 7.45
N VAL A 229 12.48 3.99 8.73
CA VAL A 229 13.10 4.85 9.76
C VAL A 229 14.61 4.64 9.80
N THR A 230 15.05 3.38 9.76
CA THR A 230 16.48 3.02 9.77
C THR A 230 17.18 3.53 8.51
N ALA A 231 16.58 3.32 7.33
CA ALA A 231 17.09 3.82 6.06
C ALA A 231 17.21 5.36 6.07
N SER A 232 16.19 6.04 6.59
CA SER A 232 16.09 7.50 6.65
C SER A 232 17.16 8.13 7.53
N ARG A 233 17.38 7.58 8.73
CA ARG A 233 18.39 8.07 9.68
C ARG A 233 19.82 7.92 9.15
N ASN A 234 20.07 6.85 8.41
CA ASN A 234 21.38 6.56 7.84
C ASN A 234 21.57 7.14 6.42
N GLN A 235 20.53 7.78 5.84
CA GLN A 235 20.47 8.14 4.42
C GLN A 235 20.88 6.99 3.48
N ASN A 236 20.62 5.75 3.89
CA ASN A 236 21.03 4.54 3.18
C ASN A 236 19.80 3.71 2.80
N PRO A 237 19.42 3.68 1.51
CA PRO A 237 18.28 2.91 1.03
C PRO A 237 18.40 1.40 1.23
N SER A 238 19.60 0.84 1.46
CA SER A 238 19.78 -0.62 1.59
C SER A 238 19.15 -1.21 2.85
N PHE A 239 18.78 -0.37 3.83
CA PHE A 239 18.08 -0.81 5.05
C PHE A 239 16.58 -0.98 4.84
N LEU A 240 16.02 -0.48 3.73
CA LEU A 240 14.61 -0.60 3.46
C LEU A 240 14.26 -2.08 3.19
N LYS A 241 13.28 -2.58 3.92
CA LYS A 241 12.67 -3.89 3.73
C LYS A 241 11.29 -3.67 3.14
N LEU A 242 10.95 -4.41 2.10
CA LEU A 242 9.65 -4.33 1.45
C LEU A 242 8.97 -5.70 1.47
N PRO A 243 7.64 -5.73 1.59
CA PRO A 243 6.88 -6.96 1.61
C PRO A 243 6.83 -7.62 0.23
N GLU A 244 6.90 -8.94 0.25
CA GLU A 244 6.82 -9.84 -0.87
C GLU A 244 5.50 -10.63 -0.83
N LEU A 245 4.77 -10.61 -1.94
CA LEU A 245 3.48 -11.28 -2.04
C LEU A 245 3.62 -12.80 -1.82
N LEU A 246 2.69 -13.36 -1.04
CA LEU A 246 2.50 -14.79 -0.84
C LEU A 246 1.11 -15.21 -1.34
N PRO A 247 0.87 -16.51 -1.57
CA PRO A 247 -0.49 -17.01 -1.80
C PRO A 247 -1.40 -16.65 -0.61
N ILE A 248 -2.62 -16.20 -0.90
CA ILE A 248 -3.57 -15.76 0.14
C ILE A 248 -3.86 -16.90 1.11
N LYS A 249 -3.40 -16.73 2.36
CA LYS A 249 -3.69 -17.59 3.51
C LYS A 249 -3.86 -16.71 4.74
N LEU A 250 -4.89 -16.97 5.54
CA LEU A 250 -5.06 -16.31 6.83
C LEU A 250 -3.91 -16.72 7.76
N HIS A 251 -3.34 -15.75 8.46
CA HIS A 251 -2.29 -16.01 9.43
C HIS A 251 -2.84 -16.87 10.57
N VAL A 252 -2.10 -17.92 10.93
CA VAL A 252 -2.37 -18.76 12.09
C VAL A 252 -1.29 -18.45 13.11
N TYR A 253 -1.69 -17.91 14.27
CA TYR A 253 -0.77 -17.76 15.39
C TYR A 253 -0.44 -19.15 15.93
N GLU A 254 0.84 -19.52 15.92
CA GLU A 254 1.35 -20.65 16.71
C GLU A 254 1.34 -20.34 18.21
#